data_AF-A0A226EDB7-F1
#
_entry.id   AF-A0A226EDB7-F1
#
_cell.length_a   1.000
_cell.length_b   1.000
_cell.length_c   1.000
_cell.angle_alpha   90.00
_cell.angle_beta   90.00
_cell.angle_gamma   90.00
#
_symmetry.space_group_name_H-M   'P 1'
#
loop_
_entity.id
_entity.type
_entity.pdbx_description
1 polymer ?
#
loop_
_entity_poly.entity_id
_entity_poly.type
_entity_poly.pdbx_seq_one_letter_code
_entity_poly.pdbx_strand_id
1 'polypeptide(L)'
;MLDDVALYLIRRGVTATQRASLYTAYCFQWDSKNKRVIALKSGYHYGLFQLACLYCTIVVLPALAIRSYQLYKTQPAVETKITVCTTYIATFLVVTFLQYCRILGRRRGPKRFIKCYEGLMRMEKRLTGLIPEMNFDRGDDTDRAIATMSFYPKLFYYCLDYIIPLLLLPLVFSFNAPFYTLLRAIYNFEPYGRLFSWMILLMSGTFTWFAGNLGISTIGLCILIVGYSISCLYVWTLFLIPFYGRLRVSQLRAGISFETALRMYNSLRIMTVIQAALTRDFLNPCLHHAHAVLFSTLALFYLIVEFMRKKRPDLFLVAVCVVILGFCVFIEFYAICLIARIARGAKLFIARMTRDSGRNRYKRKVVGALLPNTVKLELLVSLDSIRNGVEMSELGKNFAKFGGPEVDAAGFILRIDKSNFLSLQWWDAAENSSKLAPQNWSASTSEQKYLCIEISVSVQILVQYITYWKS
;
A
#
# COMPACT_ATOMS: atom_id res chain seq x y z
N MET A 1 -1.60 -8.71 -21.39
CA MET A 1 -0.63 -7.60 -21.48
C MET A 1 0.37 -7.67 -20.33
N LEU A 2 -0.09 -7.93 -19.11
CA LEU A 2 0.73 -8.10 -17.90
C LEU A 2 0.71 -9.55 -17.38
N ASP A 3 0.04 -10.45 -18.09
CA ASP A 3 -0.22 -11.84 -17.71
C ASP A 3 1.06 -12.64 -17.49
N ASP A 4 2.04 -12.54 -18.40
CA ASP A 4 3.31 -13.25 -18.26
C ASP A 4 4.11 -12.77 -17.05
N VAL A 5 4.11 -11.46 -16.81
CA VAL A 5 4.78 -10.85 -15.65
C VAL A 5 4.10 -11.29 -14.36
N ALA A 6 2.76 -11.29 -14.32
CA ALA A 6 2.00 -11.73 -13.16
C ALA A 6 2.24 -13.21 -12.83
N LEU A 7 2.22 -14.09 -13.84
CA LEU A 7 2.50 -15.52 -13.67
C LEU A 7 3.91 -15.76 -13.14
N TYR A 8 4.91 -15.05 -13.69
CA TYR A 8 6.28 -15.12 -13.22
C TYR A 8 6.42 -14.71 -11.75
N LEU A 9 5.85 -13.56 -11.36
CA LEU A 9 5.94 -13.04 -10.00
C LEU A 9 5.18 -13.91 -9.00
N ILE A 10 4.05 -14.50 -9.39
CA ILE A 10 3.29 -15.40 -8.51
C ILE A 10 4.02 -16.72 -8.30
N ARG A 11 4.57 -17.32 -9.37
CA ARG A 11 5.42 -18.50 -9.25
C ARG A 11 6.57 -18.23 -8.28
N ARG A 12 7.21 -17.07 -8.42
CA ARG A 12 8.31 -16.64 -7.56
C ARG A 12 7.86 -16.46 -6.11
N GLY A 13 6.77 -15.74 -5.86
CA GLY A 13 6.23 -15.53 -4.52
C GLY A 13 5.80 -16.82 -3.81
N VAL A 14 5.15 -17.75 -4.53
CA VAL A 14 4.82 -19.08 -3.98
C VAL A 14 6.09 -19.86 -3.62
N THR A 15 7.09 -19.85 -4.50
CA THR A 15 8.37 -20.52 -4.25
C THR A 15 9.12 -19.91 -3.07
N ALA A 16 9.11 -18.58 -2.94
CA ALA A 16 9.72 -17.86 -1.83
C ALA A 16 9.08 -18.25 -0.49
N THR A 17 7.74 -18.28 -0.42
CA THR A 17 7.00 -18.73 0.77
C THR A 17 7.27 -20.18 1.14
N GLN A 18 7.39 -21.07 0.14
CA GLN A 18 7.78 -22.46 0.39
C GLN A 18 9.20 -22.56 0.94
N ARG A 19 10.18 -21.85 0.37
CA ARG A 19 11.57 -21.86 0.88
C ARG A 19 11.68 -21.26 2.28
N ALA A 20 11.01 -20.14 2.53
CA ALA A 20 11.01 -19.46 3.83
C ALA A 20 10.39 -20.32 4.93
N SER A 21 9.45 -21.21 4.58
CA SER A 21 8.87 -22.21 5.48
C SER A 21 9.62 -23.55 5.50
N LEU A 22 10.80 -23.64 4.87
CA LEU A 22 11.54 -24.90 4.70
C LEU A 22 10.69 -26.03 4.09
N TYR A 23 9.75 -25.68 3.22
CA TYR A 23 8.76 -26.58 2.62
C TYR A 23 7.88 -27.32 3.63
N THR A 24 7.72 -26.78 4.85
CA THR A 24 6.89 -27.40 5.89
C THR A 24 5.53 -26.74 6.02
N ALA A 25 5.45 -25.40 6.04
CA ALA A 25 4.26 -24.65 6.42
C ALA A 25 3.85 -23.64 5.32
N TYR A 26 3.06 -24.09 4.34
CA TYR A 26 2.58 -23.24 3.23
C TYR A 26 1.14 -23.58 2.82
N CYS A 27 0.46 -22.61 2.19
CA CYS A 27 -0.93 -22.78 1.73
C CYS A 27 -1.10 -22.87 0.20
N PHE A 28 -0.03 -22.61 -0.56
CA PHE A 28 -0.04 -22.60 -2.02
C PHE A 28 1.08 -23.47 -2.60
N GLN A 29 0.80 -24.14 -3.71
CA GLN A 29 1.78 -24.90 -4.49
C GLN A 29 1.75 -24.45 -5.95
N TRP A 30 2.91 -24.34 -6.57
CA TRP A 30 3.00 -24.08 -8.01
C TRP A 30 2.95 -25.38 -8.81
N ASP A 31 2.01 -25.47 -9.74
CA ASP A 31 1.89 -26.57 -10.70
C ASP A 31 2.61 -26.20 -11.99
N SER A 32 3.80 -26.76 -12.18
CA SER A 32 4.65 -26.49 -13.34
C SER A 32 4.03 -26.97 -14.65
N LYS A 33 3.23 -28.05 -14.62
CA LYS A 33 2.60 -28.63 -15.81
C LYS A 33 1.51 -27.71 -16.36
N ASN A 34 0.65 -27.21 -15.47
CA ASN A 34 -0.46 -26.35 -15.86
C ASN A 34 -0.16 -24.85 -15.77
N LYS A 35 1.06 -24.48 -15.36
CA LYS A 35 1.48 -23.10 -15.08
C LYS A 35 0.48 -22.34 -14.19
N ARG A 36 0.00 -23.00 -13.13
CA ARG A 36 -1.05 -22.46 -12.23
C ARG A 36 -0.67 -22.63 -10.76
N VAL A 37 -1.26 -21.80 -9.92
CA VAL A 37 -1.21 -21.99 -8.46
C VAL A 37 -2.32 -22.96 -8.05
N ILE A 38 -1.99 -23.90 -7.16
CA ILE A 38 -2.94 -24.81 -6.52
C ILE A 38 -3.07 -24.41 -5.05
N ALA A 39 -4.31 -24.27 -4.58
CA ALA A 39 -4.62 -24.06 -3.18
C ALA A 39 -4.66 -25.39 -2.47
N LEU A 40 -3.85 -25.53 -1.41
CA LEU A 40 -3.94 -26.69 -0.53
C LEU A 40 -5.25 -26.62 0.25
N LYS A 41 -6.05 -27.70 0.19
CA LYS A 41 -7.36 -27.78 0.87
C LYS A 41 -7.25 -28.38 2.27
N SER A 42 -6.36 -29.35 2.38
CA SER A 42 -6.10 -30.21 3.53
C SER A 42 -4.73 -30.85 3.31
N GLY A 43 -4.17 -31.45 4.37
CA GLY A 43 -2.87 -32.10 4.34
C GLY A 43 -1.90 -31.47 5.34
N TYR A 44 -0.79 -32.17 5.55
CA TYR A 44 0.21 -31.84 6.55
C TYR A 44 0.72 -30.40 6.43
N HIS A 45 1.11 -29.97 5.22
CA HIS A 45 1.70 -28.64 5.01
C HIS A 45 0.74 -27.48 5.33
N TYR A 46 -0.52 -27.61 4.93
CA TYR A 46 -1.53 -26.60 5.22
C TYR A 46 -1.93 -26.61 6.70
N GLY A 47 -2.00 -27.78 7.32
CA GLY A 47 -2.24 -27.91 8.77
C GLY A 47 -1.13 -27.24 9.59
N LEU A 48 0.14 -27.44 9.21
CA LEU A 48 1.28 -26.76 9.84
C LEU A 48 1.22 -25.24 9.64
N PHE A 49 0.84 -24.77 8.45
CA PHE A 49 0.64 -23.33 8.22
C PHE A 49 -0.43 -22.75 9.17
N GLN A 50 -1.56 -23.44 9.34
CA GLN A 50 -2.61 -23.02 10.26
C GLN A 50 -2.14 -23.02 11.72
N LEU A 51 -1.39 -24.05 12.13
CA LEU A 51 -0.80 -24.15 13.46
C LEU A 51 0.20 -23.02 13.72
N ALA A 52 1.06 -22.70 12.74
CA ALA A 52 1.99 -21.59 12.83
C ALA A 52 1.25 -20.25 12.99
N CYS A 53 0.17 -20.02 12.23
CA CYS A 53 -0.67 -18.83 12.39
C CYS A 53 -1.29 -18.73 13.79
N LEU A 54 -1.77 -19.85 14.32
CA LEU A 54 -2.35 -19.92 15.66
C LEU A 54 -1.29 -19.63 16.74
N TYR A 55 -0.12 -20.26 16.62
CA TYR A 55 1.02 -20.02 17.50
C TYR A 55 1.47 -18.56 17.48
N CYS A 56 1.57 -17.95 16.30
CA CYS A 56 1.89 -16.53 16.17
C CYS A 56 0.83 -15.64 16.85
N THR A 57 -0.46 -16.01 16.78
CA THR A 57 -1.55 -15.22 17.37
C THR A 57 -1.58 -15.34 18.90
N ILE A 58 -1.44 -16.55 19.45
CA ILE A 58 -1.63 -16.82 20.87
C ILE A 58 -0.35 -16.60 21.68
N VAL A 59 0.83 -16.87 21.09
CA VAL A 59 2.10 -16.86 21.83
C VAL A 59 2.98 -15.69 21.40
N VAL A 60 3.32 -15.62 20.10
CA VAL A 60 4.34 -14.66 19.63
C VAL A 60 3.86 -13.22 19.74
N LEU A 61 2.65 -12.91 19.26
CA LEU A 61 2.14 -11.54 19.28
C LEU A 61 1.98 -10.99 20.71
N PRO A 62 1.36 -11.70 21.67
CA PRO A 62 1.28 -11.22 23.05
C PRO A 62 2.65 -11.04 23.69
N ALA A 63 3.59 -11.97 23.48
CA ALA A 63 4.94 -11.87 24.04
C ALA A 63 5.69 -10.64 23.52
N LEU A 64 5.62 -10.39 22.20
CA LEU A 64 6.20 -9.18 21.59
C LEU A 64 5.50 -7.90 22.07
N ALA A 65 4.17 -7.91 22.21
CA ALA A 65 3.42 -6.76 22.72
C ALA A 65 3.78 -6.42 24.18
N ILE A 66 3.88 -7.44 25.04
CA ILE A 66 4.35 -7.28 26.43
C ILE A 66 5.77 -6.71 26.44
N ARG A 67 6.67 -7.23 25.59
CA ARG A 67 8.04 -6.71 25.49
C ARG A 67 8.08 -5.27 24.99
N SER A 68 7.28 -4.92 23.98
CA SER A 68 7.13 -3.53 23.54
C SER A 68 6.66 -2.61 24.66
N TYR A 69 5.71 -3.06 25.49
CA TYR A 69 5.24 -2.30 26.66
C TYR A 69 6.33 -2.16 27.74
N GLN A 70 7.08 -3.21 28.03
CA GLN A 70 8.21 -3.16 28.96
C GLN A 70 9.29 -2.18 28.48
N LEU A 71 9.65 -2.24 27.19
CA LEU A 71 10.62 -1.31 26.58
C LEU A 71 10.14 0.15 26.62
N TYR A 72 8.83 0.38 26.49
CA TYR A 72 8.23 1.71 26.66
C TYR A 72 8.34 2.23 28.11
N LYS A 73 8.16 1.35 29.10
CA LYS A 73 8.22 1.70 30.53
C LYS A 73 9.64 1.80 31.09
N THR A 74 10.60 1.09 30.49
CA THR A 74 11.98 1.04 30.97
C THR A 74 12.68 2.38 30.70
N GLN A 75 13.43 2.87 31.68
CA GLN A 75 14.19 4.11 31.51
C GLN A 75 15.19 3.99 30.34
N PRO A 76 15.38 5.06 29.55
CA PRO A 76 16.17 5.00 28.30
C PRO A 76 17.66 4.69 28.49
N ALA A 77 18.16 4.64 29.73
CA ALA A 77 19.56 4.32 30.03
C ALA A 77 19.88 2.81 29.94
N VAL A 78 18.88 1.93 30.03
CA VAL A 78 19.11 0.47 30.17
C VAL A 78 19.10 -0.26 28.83
N GLU A 79 18.26 0.17 27.90
CA GLU A 79 18.01 -0.55 26.64
C GLU A 79 18.50 0.25 25.43
N THR A 80 19.04 -0.46 24.44
CA THR A 80 19.51 0.20 23.22
C THR A 80 18.33 0.66 22.36
N LYS A 81 18.47 1.79 21.69
CA LYS A 81 17.46 2.27 20.73
C LYS A 81 17.16 1.28 19.62
N ILE A 82 18.17 0.52 19.20
CA ILE A 82 18.04 -0.52 18.19
C ILE A 82 17.08 -1.59 18.70
N THR A 83 17.23 -2.08 19.93
CA THR A 83 16.31 -3.05 20.55
C THR A 83 14.86 -2.55 20.56
N VAL A 84 14.66 -1.28 20.93
CA VAL A 84 13.33 -0.66 20.92
C VAL A 84 12.75 -0.66 19.51
N CYS A 85 13.50 -0.13 18.53
CA CYS A 85 13.08 -0.03 17.14
C CYS A 85 12.78 -1.41 16.52
N THR A 86 13.69 -2.38 16.66
CA THR A 86 13.55 -3.72 16.10
C THR A 86 12.38 -4.48 16.70
N THR A 87 12.12 -4.31 18.01
CA THR A 87 10.96 -4.92 18.68
C THR A 87 9.65 -4.34 18.15
N TYR A 88 9.52 -3.03 18.02
CA TYR A 88 8.31 -2.42 17.44
C TYR A 88 8.08 -2.84 15.99
N ILE A 89 9.14 -2.86 15.16
CA ILE A 89 9.06 -3.32 13.77
C ILE A 89 8.63 -4.79 13.70
N ALA A 90 9.20 -5.65 14.54
CA ALA A 90 8.83 -7.06 14.60
C ALA A 90 7.38 -7.27 15.06
N THR A 91 6.94 -6.57 16.10
CA THR A 91 5.55 -6.60 16.58
C THR A 91 4.59 -6.19 15.45
N PHE A 92 4.88 -5.08 14.76
CA PHE A 92 4.07 -4.64 13.64
C PHE A 92 4.04 -5.65 12.50
N LEU A 93 5.20 -6.18 12.09
CA LEU A 93 5.29 -7.17 11.03
C LEU A 93 4.45 -8.42 11.34
N VAL A 94 4.46 -8.88 12.60
CA VAL A 94 3.61 -9.98 13.05
C VAL A 94 2.13 -9.60 12.98
N VAL A 95 1.73 -8.40 13.41
CA VAL A 95 0.34 -7.93 13.28
C VAL A 95 -0.09 -7.91 11.81
N THR A 96 0.71 -7.34 10.91
CA THR A 96 0.41 -7.31 9.47
C THR A 96 0.31 -8.72 8.90
N PHE A 97 1.26 -9.60 9.21
CA PHE A 97 1.25 -10.99 8.79
C PHE A 97 -0.01 -11.72 9.23
N LEU A 98 -0.41 -11.56 10.49
CA LEU A 98 -1.60 -12.19 11.05
C LEU A 98 -2.90 -11.74 10.39
N GLN A 99 -3.00 -10.48 9.95
CA GLN A 99 -4.16 -10.00 9.19
C GLN A 99 -4.34 -10.77 7.87
N TYR A 100 -3.25 -10.99 7.11
CA TYR A 100 -3.29 -11.79 5.89
C TYR A 100 -3.53 -13.28 6.19
N CYS A 101 -2.84 -13.81 7.20
CA CYS A 101 -2.98 -15.19 7.63
C CYS A 101 -4.37 -15.53 8.14
N ARG A 102 -5.09 -14.59 8.76
CA ARG A 102 -6.49 -14.79 9.16
C ARG A 102 -7.38 -15.16 7.97
N ILE A 103 -7.07 -14.66 6.78
CA ILE A 103 -7.82 -14.97 5.55
C ILE A 103 -7.30 -16.27 4.95
N LEU A 104 -5.98 -16.40 4.78
CA LEU A 104 -5.34 -17.57 4.18
C LEU A 104 -5.45 -18.84 5.04
N GLY A 105 -5.54 -18.72 6.35
CA GLY A 105 -5.69 -19.82 7.29
C GLY A 105 -7.13 -20.37 7.36
N ARG A 106 -8.12 -19.69 6.77
CA ARG A 106 -9.49 -20.22 6.68
C ARG A 106 -9.55 -21.33 5.62
N ARG A 107 -10.29 -22.42 5.88
CA ARG A 107 -10.46 -23.55 4.94
C ARG A 107 -10.87 -23.15 3.50
N ARG A 108 -11.58 -22.02 3.33
CA ARG A 108 -12.00 -21.49 2.03
C ARG A 108 -11.09 -20.36 1.50
N GLY A 109 -10.22 -19.81 2.34
CA GLY A 109 -9.37 -18.66 2.06
C GLY A 109 -8.47 -18.83 0.84
N PRO A 110 -7.56 -19.81 0.83
CA PRO A 110 -6.64 -20.05 -0.29
C PRO A 110 -7.37 -20.28 -1.61
N LYS A 111 -8.49 -21.02 -1.58
CA LYS A 111 -9.34 -21.23 -2.77
C LYS A 111 -9.96 -19.94 -3.28
N ARG A 112 -10.48 -19.10 -2.37
CA ARG A 112 -11.07 -17.80 -2.74
C ARG A 112 -10.01 -16.89 -3.34
N PHE A 113 -8.82 -16.85 -2.74
CA PHE A 113 -7.67 -16.09 -3.23
C PHE A 113 -7.29 -16.50 -4.66
N ILE A 114 -7.13 -17.79 -4.93
CA ILE A 114 -6.81 -18.29 -6.27
C ILE A 114 -7.95 -18.04 -7.26
N LYS A 115 -9.21 -18.24 -6.86
CA LYS A 115 -10.36 -17.95 -7.72
C LYS A 115 -10.41 -16.48 -8.13
N CYS A 116 -10.13 -15.56 -7.20
CA CYS A 116 -10.00 -14.14 -7.51
C CYS A 116 -8.87 -13.91 -8.51
N TYR A 117 -7.68 -14.45 -8.24
CA TYR A 117 -6.54 -14.33 -9.14
C TYR A 117 -6.80 -14.85 -10.56
N GLU A 118 -7.28 -16.09 -10.68
CA GLU A 118 -7.64 -16.69 -11.95
C GLU A 118 -8.74 -15.90 -12.66
N GLY A 119 -9.71 -15.37 -11.90
CA GLY A 119 -10.72 -14.46 -12.42
C GLY A 119 -10.10 -13.24 -13.08
N LEU A 120 -9.17 -12.57 -12.40
CA LEU A 120 -8.44 -11.40 -12.94
C LEU A 120 -7.66 -11.78 -14.22
N MET A 121 -6.95 -12.90 -14.22
CA MET A 121 -6.20 -13.38 -15.40
C MET A 121 -7.11 -13.71 -16.58
N ARG A 122 -8.25 -14.38 -16.34
CA ARG A 122 -9.23 -14.69 -17.39
C ARG A 122 -9.86 -13.43 -17.95
N MET A 123 -10.13 -12.44 -17.11
CA MET A 123 -10.64 -11.14 -17.56
C MET A 123 -9.63 -10.42 -18.44
N GLU A 124 -8.34 -10.41 -18.09
CA GLU A 124 -7.31 -9.83 -18.95
C GLU A 124 -7.20 -10.56 -20.31
N LYS A 125 -7.20 -11.90 -20.29
CA LYS A 125 -7.20 -12.69 -21.54
C LYS A 125 -8.42 -12.39 -22.39
N ARG A 126 -9.60 -12.24 -21.78
CA ARG A 126 -10.83 -11.84 -22.47
C ARG A 126 -10.71 -10.44 -23.08
N LEU A 127 -10.15 -9.47 -22.35
CA LEU A 127 -9.90 -8.13 -22.89
C LEU A 127 -8.96 -8.16 -24.09
N THR A 128 -7.91 -8.98 -24.03
CA THR A 128 -6.96 -9.18 -25.13
C THR A 128 -7.64 -9.83 -26.35
N GLY A 129 -8.48 -10.83 -26.13
CA GLY A 129 -9.24 -11.50 -27.20
C GLY A 129 -10.37 -10.67 -27.83
N LEU A 130 -10.72 -9.52 -27.24
CA LEU A 130 -11.66 -8.57 -27.84
C LEU A 130 -11.01 -7.66 -28.88
N ILE A 131 -9.68 -7.70 -29.02
CA ILE A 131 -8.95 -6.88 -29.98
C ILE A 131 -8.90 -7.61 -31.34
N PRO A 132 -9.35 -6.99 -32.44
CA PRO A 132 -9.45 -7.65 -33.75
C PRO A 132 -8.09 -8.10 -34.32
N GLU A 133 -7.06 -7.28 -34.14
CA GLU A 133 -5.71 -7.53 -34.65
C GLU A 133 -4.73 -7.60 -33.49
N MET A 134 -3.78 -8.53 -33.49
CA MET A 134 -2.78 -8.62 -32.41
C MET A 134 -1.63 -7.60 -32.57
N ASN A 135 -1.38 -7.15 -33.81
CA ASN A 135 -0.28 -6.24 -34.16
C ASN A 135 -0.74 -4.78 -34.26
N PHE A 136 -1.55 -4.35 -33.31
CA PHE A 136 -2.06 -2.98 -33.27
C PHE A 136 -1.10 -2.04 -32.54
N ASP A 137 -1.10 -0.78 -32.96
CA ASP A 137 -0.46 0.29 -32.21
C ASP A 137 -1.26 0.57 -30.91
N ARG A 138 -0.62 0.31 -29.77
CA ARG A 138 -1.16 0.56 -28.43
C ARG A 138 -1.04 2.03 -28.05
N GLY A 139 -0.21 2.81 -28.73
CA GLY A 139 0.18 4.16 -28.39
C GLY A 139 1.20 4.21 -27.24
N ASP A 140 2.13 5.16 -27.35
CA ASP A 140 3.27 5.35 -26.44
C ASP A 140 2.88 5.41 -24.96
N ASP A 141 1.75 6.05 -24.63
CA ASP A 141 1.25 6.15 -23.26
C ASP A 141 0.95 4.78 -22.64
N THR A 142 0.36 3.86 -23.42
CA THR A 142 0.02 2.53 -22.92
C THR A 142 1.26 1.64 -22.87
N ASP A 143 2.17 1.73 -23.84
CA ASP A 143 3.42 0.97 -23.78
C ASP A 143 4.30 1.42 -22.62
N ARG A 144 4.39 2.73 -22.38
CA ARG A 144 5.03 3.29 -21.20
C ARG A 144 4.36 2.81 -19.92
N ALA A 145 3.02 2.77 -19.88
CA ALA A 145 2.29 2.25 -18.73
C ALA A 145 2.57 0.75 -18.50
N ILE A 146 2.60 -0.08 -19.55
CA ILE A 146 2.93 -1.51 -19.47
C ILE A 146 4.35 -1.72 -18.94
N ALA A 147 5.33 -0.98 -19.49
CA ALA A 147 6.72 -1.05 -19.05
C ALA A 147 6.84 -0.67 -17.57
N THR A 148 6.20 0.42 -17.18
CA THR A 148 6.20 0.93 -15.80
C THR A 148 5.52 -0.06 -14.84
N MET A 149 4.33 -0.56 -15.20
CA MET A 149 3.57 -1.53 -14.41
C MET A 149 4.22 -2.91 -14.35
N SER A 150 5.10 -3.24 -15.30
CA SER A 150 5.92 -4.46 -15.26
C SER A 150 7.17 -4.29 -14.42
N PHE A 151 7.75 -3.08 -14.39
CA PHE A 151 8.96 -2.76 -13.66
C PHE A 151 8.73 -2.70 -12.14
N TYR A 152 7.70 -1.97 -11.68
CA TYR A 152 7.49 -1.75 -10.25
C TYR A 152 7.28 -3.04 -9.44
N PRO A 153 6.45 -4.01 -9.85
CA PRO A 153 6.31 -5.26 -9.12
C PRO A 153 7.61 -6.09 -9.12
N LYS A 154 8.39 -6.06 -10.21
CA LYS A 154 9.71 -6.72 -10.24
C LYS A 154 10.68 -6.10 -9.24
N LEU A 155 10.74 -4.77 -9.20
CA LEU A 155 11.56 -4.04 -8.23
C LEU A 155 11.10 -4.34 -6.79
N PHE A 156 9.80 -4.32 -6.54
CA PHE A 156 9.23 -4.65 -5.24
C PHE A 156 9.65 -6.04 -4.78
N TYR A 157 9.52 -7.07 -5.62
CA TYR A 157 9.95 -8.42 -5.29
C TYR A 157 11.46 -8.58 -5.20
N TYR A 158 12.23 -7.81 -5.95
CA TYR A 158 13.68 -7.76 -5.78
C TYR A 158 14.05 -7.25 -4.39
N CYS A 159 13.39 -6.18 -3.93
CA CYS A 159 13.57 -5.67 -2.57
C CYS A 159 13.13 -6.70 -1.51
N LEU A 160 11.94 -7.29 -1.67
CA LEU A 160 11.41 -8.27 -0.70
C LEU A 160 12.26 -9.53 -0.58
N ASP A 161 12.76 -10.07 -1.69
CA ASP A 161 13.45 -11.37 -1.69
C ASP A 161 14.95 -11.27 -1.43
N TYR A 162 15.57 -10.11 -1.69
CA TYR A 162 17.03 -9.95 -1.59
C TYR A 162 17.45 -8.88 -0.61
N ILE A 163 16.93 -7.65 -0.75
CA ILE A 163 17.38 -6.51 0.07
C ILE A 163 16.89 -6.63 1.51
N ILE A 164 15.60 -6.88 1.72
CA ILE A 164 15.03 -6.97 3.07
C ILE A 164 15.64 -8.12 3.88
N PRO A 165 15.78 -9.34 3.34
CA PRO A 165 16.47 -10.40 4.06
C PRO A 165 17.89 -9.95 4.40
N LEU A 166 18.69 -9.47 3.44
CA LEU A 166 20.05 -9.02 3.73
C LEU A 166 20.13 -8.00 4.89
N LEU A 167 19.19 -7.05 4.96
CA LEU A 167 19.09 -6.07 6.04
C LEU A 167 18.65 -6.68 7.39
N LEU A 168 17.79 -7.70 7.36
CA LEU A 168 17.34 -8.40 8.57
C LEU A 168 18.44 -9.24 9.21
N LEU A 169 19.46 -9.66 8.46
CA LEU A 169 20.44 -10.66 8.92
C LEU A 169 21.25 -10.13 10.10
N PRO A 170 21.89 -8.94 10.03
CA PRO A 170 22.57 -8.38 11.20
C PRO A 170 21.60 -8.08 12.36
N LEU A 171 20.33 -7.80 12.09
CA LEU A 171 19.35 -7.51 13.13
C LEU A 171 18.99 -8.75 13.95
N VAL A 172 18.64 -9.85 13.27
CA VAL A 172 18.19 -11.08 13.94
C VAL A 172 19.33 -11.84 14.61
N PHE A 173 20.58 -11.68 14.15
CA PHE A 173 21.76 -12.26 14.77
C PHE A 173 22.52 -11.26 15.67
N SER A 174 21.84 -10.22 16.16
CA SER A 174 22.39 -9.29 17.17
C SER A 174 21.80 -9.53 18.55
N PHE A 175 22.52 -9.10 19.58
CA PHE A 175 22.00 -9.04 20.96
C PHE A 175 20.79 -8.08 21.11
N ASN A 176 20.51 -7.26 20.09
CA ASN A 176 19.33 -6.39 20.02
C ASN A 176 18.14 -7.06 19.28
N ALA A 177 18.26 -8.34 18.91
CA ALA A 177 17.17 -9.06 18.26
C ALA A 177 15.96 -9.16 19.22
N PRO A 178 14.73 -8.95 18.71
CA PRO A 178 13.55 -8.90 19.56
C PRO A 178 13.31 -10.22 20.31
N PHE A 179 13.57 -11.35 19.68
CA PHE A 179 13.38 -12.65 20.32
C PHE A 179 14.50 -12.99 21.32
N TYR A 180 15.76 -12.63 21.02
CA TYR A 180 16.85 -12.78 21.98
C TYR A 180 16.59 -11.97 23.26
N THR A 181 16.23 -10.69 23.10
CA THR A 181 15.97 -9.79 24.24
C THR A 181 14.72 -10.21 25.02
N LEU A 182 13.69 -10.73 24.34
CA LEU A 182 12.53 -11.34 24.98
C LEU A 182 12.93 -12.55 25.83
N LEU A 183 13.70 -13.49 25.28
CA LEU A 183 14.16 -14.68 26.01
C LEU A 183 15.01 -14.28 27.22
N ARG A 184 15.91 -13.31 27.04
CA ARG A 184 16.76 -12.77 28.12
C ARG A 184 15.92 -12.11 29.23
N ALA A 185 14.83 -11.42 28.85
CA ALA A 185 13.93 -10.79 29.81
C ALA A 185 13.10 -11.82 30.61
N ILE A 186 12.74 -12.94 30.00
CA ILE A 186 12.06 -14.05 30.69
C ILE A 186 13.03 -14.77 31.63
N TYR A 187 14.24 -15.03 31.16
CA TYR A 187 15.26 -15.75 31.91
C TYR A 187 16.65 -15.21 31.57
N ASN A 188 17.32 -14.66 32.58
CA ASN A 188 18.65 -14.11 32.39
C ASN A 188 19.69 -15.24 32.29
N PHE A 189 19.94 -15.71 31.06
CA PHE A 189 20.86 -16.81 30.77
C PHE A 189 22.33 -16.37 30.58
N GLU A 190 22.62 -15.07 30.57
CA GLU A 190 23.99 -14.56 30.38
C GLU A 190 25.01 -14.99 31.46
N PRO A 191 24.63 -15.21 32.74
CA PRO A 191 25.54 -15.73 33.77
C PRO A 191 26.10 -17.13 33.51
N TYR A 192 25.42 -17.95 32.69
CA TYR A 192 25.87 -19.33 32.38
C TYR A 192 27.06 -19.39 31.40
N GLY A 193 27.53 -18.23 30.92
CA GLY A 193 28.73 -18.10 30.11
C GLY A 193 28.44 -17.75 28.65
N ARG A 194 29.47 -17.20 28.00
CA ARG A 194 29.37 -16.61 26.66
C ARG A 194 28.92 -17.60 25.59
N LEU A 195 29.35 -18.86 25.67
CA LEU A 195 29.00 -19.91 24.71
C LEU A 195 27.48 -20.17 24.71
N PHE A 196 26.87 -20.23 25.89
CA PHE A 196 25.44 -20.47 26.05
C PHE A 196 24.60 -19.33 25.46
N SER A 197 24.98 -18.07 25.73
CA SER A 197 24.35 -16.89 25.11
C SER A 197 24.45 -16.90 23.58
N TRP A 198 25.60 -17.29 23.02
CA TRP A 198 25.77 -17.41 21.56
C TRP A 198 24.88 -18.51 20.97
N MET A 199 24.74 -19.65 21.64
CA MET A 199 23.82 -20.71 21.19
C MET A 199 22.37 -20.22 21.15
N ILE A 200 21.92 -19.53 22.20
CA ILE A 200 20.57 -18.95 22.24
C ILE A 200 20.40 -17.89 21.16
N LEU A 201 21.40 -17.03 20.94
CA LEU A 201 21.39 -16.04 19.86
C LEU A 201 21.27 -16.68 18.48
N LEU A 202 22.05 -17.72 18.19
CA LEU A 202 22.01 -18.43 16.91
C LEU A 202 20.66 -19.12 16.69
N MET A 203 20.13 -19.81 17.72
CA MET A 203 18.83 -20.49 17.62
C MET A 203 17.68 -19.49 17.44
N SER A 204 17.62 -18.46 18.30
CA SER A 204 16.57 -17.44 18.24
C SER A 204 16.66 -16.59 16.96
N GLY A 205 17.87 -16.24 16.53
CA GLY A 205 18.11 -15.50 15.29
C GLY A 205 17.71 -16.30 14.06
N THR A 206 18.07 -17.59 13.99
CA THR A 206 17.67 -18.49 12.89
C THR A 206 16.15 -18.65 12.84
N PHE A 207 15.49 -18.88 13.98
CA PHE A 207 14.04 -18.98 14.04
C PHE A 207 13.36 -17.68 13.58
N THR A 208 13.80 -16.53 14.10
CA THR A 208 13.27 -15.21 13.75
C THR A 208 13.49 -14.90 12.27
N TRP A 209 14.64 -15.31 11.71
CA TRP A 209 14.96 -15.16 10.31
C TRP A 209 13.97 -15.90 9.40
N PHE A 210 13.75 -17.20 9.63
CA PHE A 210 12.81 -17.98 8.82
C PHE A 210 11.37 -17.49 9.01
N ALA A 211 10.94 -17.21 10.25
CA ALA A 211 9.61 -16.70 10.53
C ALA A 211 9.37 -15.32 9.88
N GLY A 212 10.35 -14.42 9.96
CA GLY A 212 10.30 -13.09 9.33
C GLY A 212 10.19 -13.19 7.81
N ASN A 213 11.04 -14.01 7.18
CA ASN A 213 10.99 -14.24 5.73
C ASN A 213 9.66 -14.87 5.29
N LEU A 214 9.12 -15.83 6.06
CA LEU A 214 7.81 -16.42 5.79
C LEU A 214 6.70 -15.36 5.88
N GLY A 215 6.78 -14.49 6.88
CA GLY A 215 5.85 -13.37 7.04
C GLY A 215 5.88 -12.43 5.85
N ILE A 216 7.09 -11.97 5.49
CA ILE A 216 7.32 -11.02 4.40
C ILE A 216 6.90 -11.60 3.05
N SER A 217 7.26 -12.86 2.75
CA SER A 217 6.89 -13.50 1.49
C SER A 217 5.38 -13.69 1.36
N THR A 218 4.70 -14.02 2.47
CA THR A 218 3.23 -14.16 2.51
C THR A 218 2.54 -12.82 2.30
N ILE A 219 2.99 -11.77 3.00
CA ILE A 219 2.50 -10.39 2.81
C ILE A 219 2.72 -9.95 1.35
N GLY A 220 3.93 -10.17 0.82
CA GLY A 220 4.29 -9.84 -0.56
C GLY A 220 3.38 -10.53 -1.57
N LEU A 221 3.10 -11.83 -1.40
CA LEU A 221 2.19 -12.58 -2.26
C LEU A 221 0.77 -11.99 -2.27
N CYS A 222 0.25 -11.57 -1.11
CA CYS A 222 -1.06 -10.92 -1.04
C CYS A 222 -1.06 -9.54 -1.70
N ILE A 223 -0.02 -8.73 -1.46
CA ILE A 223 0.14 -7.40 -2.08
C ILE A 223 0.25 -7.53 -3.59
N LEU A 224 0.94 -8.55 -4.12
CA LEU A 224 1.10 -8.75 -5.56
C LEU A 224 -0.23 -8.87 -6.29
N ILE A 225 -1.21 -9.58 -5.74
CA ILE A 225 -2.50 -9.76 -6.41
C ILE A 225 -3.28 -8.45 -6.44
N VAL A 226 -3.27 -7.71 -5.33
CA VAL A 226 -3.87 -6.38 -5.27
C VAL A 226 -3.15 -5.43 -6.24
N GLY A 227 -1.83 -5.40 -6.21
CA GLY A 227 -1.00 -4.57 -7.08
C GLY A 227 -1.23 -4.87 -8.56
N TYR A 228 -1.25 -6.15 -8.92
CA TYR A 228 -1.53 -6.61 -10.28
C TYR A 228 -2.93 -6.20 -10.76
N SER A 229 -3.95 -6.32 -9.90
CA SER A 229 -5.30 -5.87 -10.26
C SER A 229 -5.37 -4.38 -10.56
N ILE A 230 -4.69 -3.55 -9.76
CA ILE A 230 -4.54 -2.10 -10.00
C ILE A 230 -3.79 -1.84 -11.31
N SER A 231 -2.67 -2.51 -11.56
CA SER A 231 -1.90 -2.35 -12.81
C SER A 231 -2.74 -2.64 -14.03
N CYS A 232 -3.49 -3.75 -13.99
CA CYS A 232 -4.30 -4.20 -15.10
C CYS A 232 -5.44 -3.19 -15.36
N LEU A 233 -6.14 -2.76 -14.31
CA LEU A 233 -7.13 -1.68 -14.44
C LEU A 233 -6.51 -0.41 -15.03
N TYR A 234 -5.32 -0.01 -14.60
CA TYR A 234 -4.66 1.19 -15.11
C TYR A 234 -4.32 1.09 -16.60
N VAL A 235 -3.61 0.03 -17.00
CA VAL A 235 -3.18 -0.19 -18.39
C VAL A 235 -4.38 -0.26 -19.33
N TRP A 236 -5.40 -1.05 -18.98
CA TRP A 236 -6.58 -1.19 -19.82
C TRP A 236 -7.47 0.05 -19.82
N THR A 237 -7.54 0.80 -18.72
CA THR A 237 -8.25 2.09 -18.71
C THR A 237 -7.58 3.07 -19.67
N LEU A 238 -6.24 3.14 -19.66
CA LEU A 238 -5.49 3.98 -20.61
C LEU A 238 -5.69 3.53 -22.05
N PHE A 239 -5.66 2.21 -22.29
CA PHE A 239 -5.86 1.65 -23.62
C PHE A 239 -7.22 2.05 -24.23
N LEU A 240 -8.27 2.11 -23.41
CA LEU A 240 -9.61 2.46 -23.88
C LEU A 240 -9.81 3.94 -24.19
N ILE A 241 -8.95 4.84 -23.70
CA ILE A 241 -9.12 6.27 -23.92
C ILE A 241 -8.98 6.57 -25.42
N PRO A 242 -10.01 7.13 -26.09
CA PRO A 242 -9.93 7.49 -27.50
C PRO A 242 -8.81 8.49 -27.73
N PHE A 243 -8.05 8.33 -28.81
CA PHE A 243 -7.00 9.28 -29.18
C PHE A 243 -7.43 10.09 -30.40
N TYR A 244 -6.87 11.29 -30.53
CA TYR A 244 -7.11 12.15 -31.69
C TYR A 244 -6.01 11.89 -32.72
N GLY A 245 -6.35 11.28 -33.85
CA GLY A 245 -5.42 11.14 -34.97
C GLY A 245 -5.12 12.47 -35.66
N ARG A 246 -4.23 12.44 -36.67
CA ARG A 246 -3.86 13.63 -37.47
C ARG A 246 -5.07 14.38 -38.03
N LEU A 247 -6.14 13.66 -38.36
CA LEU A 247 -7.37 14.21 -38.94
C LEU A 247 -8.37 14.76 -37.90
N ARG A 248 -7.98 14.88 -36.62
CA ARG A 248 -8.87 15.27 -35.49
C ARG A 248 -10.12 14.40 -35.30
N VAL A 249 -10.21 13.27 -36.01
CA VAL A 249 -11.23 12.26 -35.77
C VAL A 249 -10.78 11.43 -34.58
N SER A 250 -11.65 11.36 -33.57
CA SER A 250 -11.47 10.45 -32.45
C SER A 250 -11.51 9.02 -32.97
N GLN A 251 -10.44 8.28 -32.71
CA GLN A 251 -10.37 6.87 -33.02
C GLN A 251 -10.09 6.10 -31.73
N LEU A 252 -10.75 4.96 -31.60
CA LEU A 252 -10.42 3.98 -30.58
C LEU A 252 -9.18 3.21 -31.05
N ARG A 253 -8.30 2.88 -30.10
CA ARG A 253 -7.05 2.16 -30.40
C ARG A 253 -7.35 0.77 -30.96
N ALA A 254 -6.45 0.26 -31.82
CA ALA A 254 -6.62 -1.04 -32.48
C ALA A 254 -7.88 -1.18 -33.34
N GLY A 255 -8.48 -0.08 -33.79
CA GLY A 255 -9.70 -0.11 -34.61
C GLY A 255 -10.91 -0.73 -33.88
N ILE A 256 -10.90 -0.79 -32.54
CA ILE A 256 -12.00 -1.40 -31.80
C ILE A 256 -13.32 -0.65 -32.05
N SER A 257 -14.39 -1.41 -32.23
CA SER A 257 -15.73 -0.83 -32.39
C SER A 257 -16.22 -0.19 -31.08
N PHE A 258 -17.18 0.72 -31.18
CA PHE A 258 -17.85 1.32 -30.03
C PHE A 258 -18.44 0.25 -29.08
N GLU A 259 -19.07 -0.79 -29.63
CA GLU A 259 -19.66 -1.87 -28.83
C GLU A 259 -18.59 -2.69 -28.12
N THR A 260 -17.50 -3.01 -28.82
CA THR A 260 -16.34 -3.71 -28.23
C THR A 260 -15.76 -2.91 -27.06
N ALA A 261 -15.55 -1.60 -27.24
CA ALA A 261 -15.05 -0.72 -26.18
C ALA A 261 -15.98 -0.69 -24.96
N LEU A 262 -17.31 -0.69 -25.16
CA LEU A 262 -18.27 -0.80 -24.06
C LEU A 262 -18.19 -2.15 -23.34
N ARG A 263 -18.06 -3.26 -24.07
CA ARG A 263 -17.89 -4.60 -23.49
C ARG A 263 -16.60 -4.69 -22.67
N MET A 264 -15.51 -4.10 -23.17
CA MET A 264 -14.24 -3.98 -22.44
C MET A 264 -14.39 -3.14 -21.18
N TYR A 265 -15.05 -1.97 -21.27
CA TYR A 265 -15.28 -1.10 -20.12
C TYR A 265 -16.11 -1.78 -19.02
N ASN A 266 -17.16 -2.50 -19.39
CA ASN A 266 -17.96 -3.31 -18.47
C ASN A 266 -17.15 -4.45 -17.84
N SER A 267 -16.23 -5.04 -18.61
CA SER A 267 -15.30 -6.05 -18.11
C SER A 267 -14.34 -5.47 -17.06
N LEU A 268 -13.83 -4.25 -17.27
CA LEU A 268 -13.04 -3.54 -16.27
C LEU A 268 -13.85 -3.21 -15.01
N ARG A 269 -15.13 -2.87 -15.16
CA ARG A 269 -16.02 -2.66 -14.01
C ARG A 269 -16.14 -3.91 -13.15
N ILE A 270 -16.32 -5.08 -13.77
CA ILE A 270 -16.37 -6.36 -13.06
C ILE A 270 -15.03 -6.64 -12.35
N MET A 271 -13.91 -6.35 -13.03
CA MET A 271 -12.57 -6.47 -12.44
C MET A 271 -12.41 -5.60 -11.19
N THR A 272 -12.89 -4.35 -11.23
CA THR A 272 -12.93 -3.44 -10.08
C THR A 272 -13.77 -4.00 -8.92
N VAL A 273 -14.91 -4.63 -9.20
CA VAL A 273 -15.74 -5.26 -8.16
C VAL A 273 -15.03 -6.45 -7.52
N ILE A 274 -14.38 -7.31 -8.31
CA ILE A 274 -13.58 -8.43 -7.80
C ILE A 274 -12.43 -7.92 -6.93
N GLN A 275 -11.73 -6.87 -7.39
CA GLN A 275 -10.66 -6.24 -6.62
C GLN A 275 -11.18 -5.65 -5.32
N ALA A 276 -12.29 -4.90 -5.34
CA ALA A 276 -12.87 -4.31 -4.13
C ALA A 276 -13.27 -5.40 -3.12
N ALA A 277 -13.85 -6.52 -3.59
CA ALA A 277 -14.18 -7.65 -2.74
C ALA A 277 -12.93 -8.30 -2.13
N LEU A 278 -11.84 -8.44 -2.90
CA LEU A 278 -10.56 -8.95 -2.42
C LEU A 278 -9.93 -8.00 -1.40
N THR A 279 -9.91 -6.71 -1.70
CA THR A 279 -9.39 -5.65 -0.82
C THR A 279 -10.17 -5.58 0.48
N ARG A 280 -11.50 -5.69 0.48
CA ARG A 280 -12.30 -5.70 1.72
C ARG A 280 -12.03 -6.88 2.63
N ASP A 281 -11.71 -8.04 2.05
CA ASP A 281 -11.30 -9.19 2.87
C ASP A 281 -9.96 -8.89 3.57
N PHE A 282 -9.04 -8.19 2.90
CA PHE A 282 -7.76 -7.77 3.44
C PHE A 282 -7.87 -6.42 4.18
N LEU A 283 -7.92 -6.44 5.50
CA LEU A 283 -7.95 -5.19 6.30
C LEU A 283 -6.76 -4.25 6.00
N ASN A 284 -5.58 -4.83 5.72
CA ASN A 284 -4.34 -4.06 5.58
C ASN A 284 -4.32 -3.08 4.38
N PRO A 285 -4.71 -3.45 3.15
CA PRO A 285 -4.95 -2.50 2.08
C PRO A 285 -5.93 -1.36 2.40
N CYS A 286 -6.86 -1.51 3.35
CA CYS A 286 -7.70 -0.39 3.79
C CYS A 286 -6.95 0.53 4.78
N LEU A 287 -6.02 -0.02 5.55
CA LEU A 287 -5.21 0.68 6.55
C LEU A 287 -3.83 1.13 6.04
N HIS A 288 -3.49 0.88 4.77
CA HIS A 288 -2.16 1.12 4.22
C HIS A 288 -1.70 2.57 4.43
N HIS A 289 -2.59 3.54 4.23
CA HIS A 289 -2.29 4.96 4.44
C HIS A 289 -1.96 5.27 5.90
N ALA A 290 -2.76 4.77 6.85
CA ALA A 290 -2.47 4.94 8.27
C ALA A 290 -1.12 4.31 8.65
N HIS A 291 -0.80 3.13 8.09
CA HIS A 291 0.51 2.51 8.29
C HIS A 291 1.63 3.35 7.67
N ALA A 292 1.49 3.83 6.44
CA ALA A 292 2.50 4.63 5.77
C ALA A 292 2.81 5.93 6.54
N VAL A 293 1.78 6.62 7.04
CA VAL A 293 1.94 7.81 7.87
C VAL A 293 2.65 7.47 9.19
N LEU A 294 2.25 6.40 9.87
CA LEU A 294 2.89 5.96 11.11
C LEU A 294 4.38 5.64 10.90
N PHE A 295 4.72 4.82 9.90
CA PHE A 295 6.10 4.42 9.64
C PHE A 295 6.98 5.55 9.16
N SER A 296 6.46 6.40 8.28
CA SER A 296 7.21 7.56 7.81
C SER A 296 7.48 8.55 8.95
N THR A 297 6.49 8.80 9.81
CA THR A 297 6.67 9.66 11.00
C THR A 297 7.71 9.09 11.95
N LEU A 298 7.62 7.79 12.27
CA LEU A 298 8.60 7.13 13.15
C LEU A 298 10.00 7.15 12.53
N ALA A 299 10.15 6.83 11.25
CA ALA A 299 11.43 6.83 10.56
C ALA A 299 12.05 8.24 10.50
N LEU A 300 11.25 9.27 10.19
CA LEU A 300 11.70 10.67 10.19
C LEU A 300 12.12 11.12 11.59
N PHE A 301 11.33 10.79 12.62
CA PHE A 301 11.67 11.10 14.01
C PHE A 301 13.02 10.50 14.40
N TYR A 302 13.24 9.21 14.11
CA TYR A 302 14.52 8.55 14.41
C TYR A 302 15.69 9.15 13.62
N LEU A 303 15.49 9.51 12.35
CA LEU A 303 16.52 10.21 11.56
C LEU A 303 16.89 11.56 12.17
N ILE A 304 15.89 12.39 12.51
CA ILE A 304 16.13 13.71 13.10
C ILE A 304 16.85 13.57 14.44
N VAL A 305 16.40 12.67 15.31
CA VAL A 305 17.04 12.43 16.61
C VAL A 305 18.48 11.95 16.44
N GLU A 306 18.77 11.17 15.41
CA GLU A 306 20.13 10.67 15.17
C GLU A 306 21.06 11.77 14.62
N PHE A 307 20.58 12.65 13.75
CA PHE A 307 21.36 13.78 13.22
C PHE A 307 21.51 14.97 14.20
N MET A 308 20.55 15.18 15.11
CA MET A 308 20.63 16.26 16.11
C MET A 308 21.66 15.97 17.22
N ARG A 309 22.09 14.72 17.35
CA ARG A 309 23.10 14.34 18.33
C ARG A 309 24.48 14.79 17.85
N LYS A 310 25.25 15.42 18.74
CA LYS A 310 26.66 15.79 18.50
C LYS A 310 27.60 14.58 18.32
N LYS A 311 27.08 13.34 18.25
CA LYS A 311 27.83 12.10 18.07
C LYS A 311 27.72 11.64 16.62
N ARG A 312 28.61 10.74 16.18
CA ARG A 312 28.52 10.12 14.85
C ARG A 312 27.19 9.34 14.75
N PRO A 313 26.39 9.55 13.70
CA PRO A 313 25.11 8.86 13.53
C PRO A 313 25.33 7.37 13.29
N ASP A 314 24.46 6.53 13.85
CA ASP A 314 24.41 5.10 13.53
C ASP A 314 23.93 4.89 12.09
N LEU A 315 24.89 4.60 11.21
CA LEU A 315 24.67 4.39 9.77
C LEU A 315 23.66 3.27 9.49
N PHE A 316 23.59 2.25 10.34
CA PHE A 316 22.67 1.14 10.15
C PHE A 316 21.23 1.58 10.42
N LEU A 317 21.00 2.30 11.51
CA LEU A 317 19.68 2.87 11.84
C LEU A 317 19.23 3.84 10.74
N VAL A 318 20.13 4.71 10.28
CA VAL A 318 19.84 5.63 9.17
C VAL A 318 19.43 4.87 7.91
N ALA A 319 20.17 3.82 7.54
CA ALA A 319 19.84 2.99 6.38
C ALA A 319 18.46 2.33 6.49
N VAL A 320 18.12 1.76 7.66
CA VAL A 320 16.79 1.17 7.91
C VAL A 320 15.69 2.21 7.78
N CYS A 321 15.85 3.40 8.38
CA CYS A 321 14.86 4.47 8.28
C CYS A 321 14.66 4.96 6.84
N VAL A 322 15.73 5.10 6.06
CA VAL A 322 15.64 5.48 4.64
C VAL A 322 14.91 4.42 3.82
N VAL A 323 15.18 3.13 4.07
CA VAL A 323 14.48 2.03 3.39
C VAL A 323 12.99 2.02 3.75
N ILE A 324 12.63 2.22 5.02
CA ILE A 324 11.23 2.33 5.47
C ILE A 324 10.54 3.50 4.76
N LEU A 325 11.17 4.69 4.72
CA LEU A 325 10.61 5.86 4.04
C LEU A 325 10.41 5.61 2.54
N GLY A 326 11.42 5.07 1.87
CA GLY A 326 11.33 4.71 0.45
C GLY A 326 10.20 3.72 0.18
N PHE A 327 10.02 2.74 1.06
CA PHE A 327 8.95 1.74 0.97
C PHE A 327 7.56 2.35 1.19
N CYS A 328 7.40 3.22 2.20
CA CYS A 328 6.13 3.93 2.45
C CYS A 328 5.75 4.81 1.26
N VAL A 329 6.70 5.62 0.75
CA VAL A 329 6.49 6.45 -0.43
C VAL A 329 6.13 5.60 -1.64
N PHE A 330 6.82 4.48 -1.85
CA PHE A 330 6.53 3.57 -2.96
C PHE A 330 5.11 3.00 -2.90
N ILE A 331 4.68 2.51 -1.73
CA ILE A 331 3.33 1.95 -1.55
C ILE A 331 2.26 3.02 -1.72
N GLU A 332 2.42 4.18 -1.09
CA GLU A 332 1.45 5.29 -1.18
C GLU A 332 1.33 5.80 -2.61
N PHE A 333 2.46 6.04 -3.27
CA PHE A 333 2.49 6.44 -4.67
C PHE A 333 1.78 5.41 -5.55
N TYR A 334 2.05 4.13 -5.33
CA TYR A 334 1.43 3.06 -6.10
C TYR A 334 -0.08 2.97 -5.85
N ALA A 335 -0.52 3.01 -4.60
CA ALA A 335 -1.92 2.87 -4.24
C ALA A 335 -2.73 4.11 -4.64
N ILE A 336 -2.33 5.29 -4.18
CA ILE A 336 -3.09 6.53 -4.38
C ILE A 336 -2.98 7.02 -5.82
N CYS A 337 -1.76 7.17 -6.35
CA CYS A 337 -1.59 7.80 -7.66
C CYS A 337 -2.15 6.93 -8.79
N LEU A 338 -2.00 5.60 -8.74
CA LEU A 338 -2.56 4.74 -9.80
C LEU A 338 -4.07 4.66 -9.72
N ILE A 339 -4.67 4.61 -8.53
CA ILE A 339 -6.13 4.60 -8.39
C ILE A 339 -6.72 5.94 -8.85
N ALA A 340 -6.07 7.07 -8.51
CA ALA A 340 -6.46 8.38 -9.03
C ALA A 340 -6.36 8.44 -10.56
N ARG A 341 -5.29 7.90 -11.14
CA ARG A 341 -5.12 7.82 -12.61
C ARG A 341 -6.14 6.91 -13.28
N ILE A 342 -6.50 5.77 -12.69
CA ILE A 342 -7.59 4.92 -13.17
C ILE A 342 -8.91 5.69 -13.18
N ALA A 343 -9.25 6.34 -12.07
CA ALA A 343 -10.48 7.13 -11.95
C ALA A 343 -10.53 8.27 -12.97
N ARG A 344 -9.42 9.00 -13.14
CA ARG A 344 -9.29 10.07 -14.14
C ARG A 344 -9.40 9.52 -15.57
N GLY A 345 -8.73 8.42 -15.86
CA GLY A 345 -8.78 7.75 -17.15
C GLY A 345 -10.20 7.28 -17.50
N ALA A 346 -10.93 6.71 -16.54
CA ALA A 346 -12.32 6.29 -16.72
C ALA A 346 -13.25 7.48 -16.98
N LYS A 347 -13.10 8.60 -16.23
CA LYS A 347 -13.85 9.84 -16.50
C LYS A 347 -13.53 10.41 -17.89
N LEU A 348 -12.26 10.41 -18.27
CA LEU A 348 -11.81 10.90 -19.57
C LEU A 348 -12.34 10.04 -20.72
N PHE A 349 -12.37 8.72 -20.55
CA PHE A 349 -13.00 7.79 -21.49
C PHE A 349 -14.48 8.14 -21.69
N ILE A 350 -15.27 8.25 -20.62
CA ILE A 350 -16.70 8.59 -20.69
C ILE A 350 -16.90 9.95 -21.38
N ALA A 351 -16.10 10.96 -21.01
CA ALA A 351 -16.22 12.29 -21.58
C ALA A 351 -15.92 12.32 -23.09
N ARG A 352 -14.84 11.65 -23.53
CA ARG A 352 -14.49 11.55 -24.96
C ARG A 352 -15.53 10.75 -25.73
N MET A 353 -15.92 9.58 -25.23
CA MET A 353 -16.97 8.76 -25.84
C MET A 353 -18.31 9.49 -25.96
N THR A 354 -18.67 10.33 -24.98
CA THR A 354 -19.89 11.15 -25.04
C THR A 354 -19.80 12.20 -26.16
N ARG A 355 -18.64 12.87 -26.27
CA ARG A 355 -18.38 13.88 -27.32
C ARG A 355 -18.45 13.24 -28.71
N ASP A 356 -17.83 12.09 -28.89
CA ASP A 356 -17.78 11.38 -30.18
C ASP A 356 -19.14 10.79 -30.57
N SER A 357 -19.94 10.42 -29.58
CA SER A 357 -21.31 9.92 -29.76
C SER A 357 -22.33 11.03 -30.04
N GLY A 358 -21.91 12.29 -30.14
CA GLY A 358 -22.78 13.46 -30.24
C GLY A 358 -23.87 13.36 -31.31
N ARG A 359 -23.62 12.72 -32.46
CA ARG A 359 -24.62 12.60 -33.54
C ARG A 359 -25.60 11.43 -33.35
N ASN A 360 -25.28 10.44 -32.51
CA ASN A 360 -26.07 9.23 -32.35
C ASN A 360 -26.75 9.19 -30.97
N ARG A 361 -28.09 9.37 -30.95
CA ARG A 361 -28.91 9.39 -29.72
C ARG A 361 -28.78 8.11 -28.90
N TYR A 362 -28.72 6.95 -29.54
CA TYR A 362 -28.56 5.66 -28.86
C TYR A 362 -27.21 5.58 -28.15
N LYS A 363 -26.10 5.86 -28.86
CA LYS A 363 -24.76 5.83 -28.26
C LYS A 363 -24.63 6.79 -27.09
N ARG A 364 -25.17 8.01 -27.22
CA ARG A 364 -25.20 9.00 -26.13
C ARG A 364 -25.95 8.48 -24.90
N LYS A 365 -27.12 7.86 -25.09
CA LYS A 365 -27.90 7.25 -23.98
C LYS A 365 -27.12 6.14 -23.29
N VAL A 366 -26.45 5.27 -24.06
CA VAL A 366 -25.65 4.17 -23.51
C VAL A 366 -24.44 4.69 -22.72
N VAL A 367 -23.68 5.65 -23.27
CA VAL A 367 -22.52 6.24 -22.56
C VAL A 367 -22.96 7.01 -21.32
N GLY A 368 -24.08 7.75 -21.39
CA GLY A 368 -24.62 8.49 -20.25
C GLY A 368 -25.10 7.60 -19.09
N ALA A 369 -25.40 6.32 -19.37
CA ALA A 369 -25.73 5.33 -18.35
C ALA A 369 -24.48 4.67 -17.71
N LEU A 370 -23.28 4.91 -18.26
CA LEU A 370 -22.05 4.39 -17.69
C LEU A 370 -21.64 5.21 -16.46
N LEU A 371 -21.32 4.50 -15.38
CA LEU A 371 -20.67 5.08 -14.23
C LEU A 371 -19.15 5.01 -14.41
N PRO A 372 -18.39 6.02 -13.94
CA PRO A 372 -16.94 5.95 -13.94
C PRO A 372 -16.48 4.74 -13.11
N ASN A 373 -15.55 3.95 -13.66
CA ASN A 373 -14.90 2.85 -12.96
C ASN A 373 -13.97 3.44 -11.91
N THR A 374 -14.52 3.85 -10.78
CA THR A 374 -13.75 4.22 -9.60
C THR A 374 -13.69 3.01 -8.68
N VAL A 375 -12.47 2.61 -8.33
CA VAL A 375 -12.29 1.73 -7.17
C VAL A 375 -12.73 2.57 -5.98
N LYS A 376 -13.94 2.32 -5.46
CA LYS A 376 -14.39 2.90 -4.20
C LYS A 376 -13.57 2.24 -3.08
N LEU A 377 -12.34 2.71 -2.90
CA LEU A 377 -11.64 2.48 -1.65
C LEU A 377 -12.41 3.25 -0.59
N GLU A 378 -12.80 2.57 0.49
CA GLU A 378 -13.46 3.20 1.64
C GLU A 378 -12.63 4.37 2.18
N LEU A 379 -11.30 4.34 1.96
CA LEU A 379 -10.39 5.45 2.23
C LEU A 379 -10.74 6.75 1.50
N LEU A 380 -11.17 6.70 0.23
CA LEU A 380 -11.55 7.92 -0.50
C LEU A 380 -12.87 8.47 0.01
N VAL A 381 -13.78 7.61 0.46
CA VAL A 381 -15.03 8.03 1.10
C VAL A 381 -14.75 8.62 2.48
N SER A 382 -13.80 8.06 3.23
CA SER A 382 -13.39 8.61 4.52
C SER A 382 -12.61 9.91 4.37
N LEU A 383 -11.77 10.07 3.35
CA LEU A 383 -11.08 11.33 3.05
C LEU A 383 -12.05 12.41 2.59
N ASP A 384 -13.03 12.07 1.76
CA ASP A 384 -14.08 13.00 1.34
C ASP A 384 -14.96 13.39 2.54
N SER A 385 -15.23 12.45 3.43
CA SER A 385 -15.87 12.71 4.73
C SER A 385 -15.00 13.61 5.61
N ILE A 386 -13.71 13.32 5.81
CA ILE A 386 -12.81 14.19 6.61
C ILE A 386 -12.69 15.59 6.01
N ARG A 387 -12.56 15.69 4.68
CA ARG A 387 -12.38 16.96 3.96
C ARG A 387 -13.64 17.82 3.95
N ASN A 388 -14.80 17.21 3.71
CA ASN A 388 -16.06 17.94 3.68
C ASN A 388 -16.63 18.13 5.10
N GLY A 389 -15.88 17.68 6.12
CA GLY A 389 -16.40 17.36 7.44
C GLY A 389 -17.32 16.15 7.32
N VAL A 390 -17.18 15.16 8.21
CA VAL A 390 -18.36 14.40 8.62
C VAL A 390 -19.36 15.49 8.88
N GLU A 391 -20.52 15.51 8.20
CA GLU A 391 -21.53 16.55 8.37
C GLU A 391 -21.70 16.83 9.87
N MET A 392 -20.92 17.78 10.38
CA MET A 392 -20.89 18.19 11.78
C MET A 392 -22.16 18.98 12.05
N SER A 393 -22.99 19.19 11.03
CA SER A 393 -24.40 19.53 11.17
C SER A 393 -25.21 18.36 11.75
N GLU A 394 -24.97 17.08 11.42
CA GLU A 394 -25.67 15.95 12.07
C GLU A 394 -25.05 15.59 13.42
N LEU A 395 -23.72 15.57 13.52
CA LEU A 395 -23.04 15.32 14.80
C LEU A 395 -23.20 16.51 15.76
N GLY A 396 -23.15 17.73 15.24
CA GLY A 396 -23.42 18.98 15.97
C GLY A 396 -24.90 19.19 16.28
N LYS A 397 -25.86 18.68 15.49
CA LYS A 397 -27.27 18.61 15.94
C LYS A 397 -27.46 17.64 17.11
N ASN A 398 -26.67 16.56 17.17
CA ASN A 398 -26.67 15.64 18.29
C ASN A 398 -25.86 16.16 19.50
N PHE A 399 -24.79 16.94 19.29
CA PHE A 399 -23.99 17.57 20.36
C PHE A 399 -24.60 18.88 20.90
N ALA A 400 -25.33 19.65 20.09
CA ALA A 400 -26.13 20.79 20.52
C ALA A 400 -27.28 20.37 21.45
N LYS A 401 -27.70 19.10 21.38
CA LYS A 401 -28.57 18.45 22.37
C LYS A 401 -27.91 18.26 23.75
N PHE A 402 -26.58 18.41 23.85
CA PHE A 402 -25.79 18.21 25.06
C PHE A 402 -25.01 19.45 25.56
N GLY A 403 -25.25 20.64 24.99
CA GLY A 403 -24.86 21.92 25.62
C GLY A 403 -23.37 22.13 25.95
N GLY A 404 -22.47 22.04 24.96
CA GLY A 404 -21.05 22.39 25.12
C GLY A 404 -20.63 23.62 24.30
N PRO A 405 -19.63 24.42 24.76
CA PRO A 405 -19.23 25.69 24.13
C PRO A 405 -18.36 25.53 22.87
N GLU A 406 -18.48 26.51 21.96
CA GLU A 406 -17.73 26.65 20.69
C GLU A 406 -16.22 26.90 20.89
N VAL A 407 -15.40 26.36 19.98
CA VAL A 407 -13.96 26.63 19.88
C VAL A 407 -13.62 27.05 18.45
N ASP A 408 -13.04 28.24 18.30
CA ASP A 408 -12.56 28.78 17.02
C ASP A 408 -11.19 28.20 16.63
N ALA A 409 -11.00 27.92 15.33
CA ALA A 409 -9.75 27.38 14.77
C ALA A 409 -9.15 28.34 13.71
N ALA A 410 -7.90 28.77 13.93
CA ALA A 410 -7.10 29.52 12.95
C ALA A 410 -6.15 28.60 12.17
N GLY A 411 -5.82 28.94 10.91
CA GLY A 411 -4.96 28.12 10.03
C GLY A 411 -4.08 28.93 9.07
N PHE A 412 -2.96 28.34 8.67
CA PHE A 412 -1.95 28.92 7.75
C PHE A 412 -2.11 28.43 6.30
N ILE A 413 -1.76 29.26 5.32
CA ILE A 413 -1.64 28.86 3.91
C ILE A 413 -0.23 29.16 3.36
N LEU A 414 0.35 28.14 2.72
CA LEU A 414 1.60 28.19 1.98
C LEU A 414 1.33 28.44 0.48
N ARG A 415 2.03 29.41 -0.12
CA ARG A 415 1.92 29.75 -1.54
C ARG A 415 3.25 29.47 -2.25
N ILE A 416 3.19 28.76 -3.38
CA ILE A 416 4.35 28.48 -4.23
C ILE A 416 4.11 29.19 -5.56
N ASP A 417 5.06 30.04 -5.97
CA ASP A 417 5.02 30.70 -7.28
C ASP A 417 5.97 30.02 -8.28
N LYS A 418 5.74 30.25 -9.58
CA LYS A 418 6.35 29.51 -10.70
C LYS A 418 7.89 29.63 -10.81
N SER A 419 8.54 30.45 -10.01
CA SER A 419 10.00 30.66 -10.03
C SER A 419 10.68 30.11 -8.76
N ASN A 420 10.73 28.78 -8.62
CA ASN A 420 11.65 27.98 -7.77
C ASN A 420 12.18 28.56 -6.43
N PHE A 421 11.42 29.39 -5.72
CA PHE A 421 11.77 29.89 -4.40
C PHE A 421 10.56 29.83 -3.47
N LEU A 422 10.76 29.25 -2.27
CA LEU A 422 9.75 29.10 -1.23
C LEU A 422 9.70 30.36 -0.36
N SER A 423 8.52 30.94 -0.15
CA SER A 423 8.28 31.99 0.86
C SER A 423 7.05 31.66 1.70
N LEU A 424 7.18 31.77 3.03
CA LEU A 424 6.09 31.58 4.00
C LEU A 424 5.45 32.94 4.32
N GLN A 425 4.12 33.05 4.35
CA GLN A 425 3.40 34.23 4.85
C GLN A 425 2.32 33.85 5.86
N TRP A 426 2.17 34.70 6.89
CA TRP A 426 1.12 34.64 7.91
C TRP A 426 -0.21 35.10 7.29
N TRP A 427 -1.31 34.38 7.56
CA TRP A 427 -2.64 34.74 7.02
C TRP A 427 -3.64 34.93 8.16
N ASP A 428 -3.97 36.19 8.47
CA ASP A 428 -5.03 36.52 9.42
C ASP A 428 -6.39 36.55 8.70
N ALA A 429 -7.29 35.67 9.15
CA ALA A 429 -8.61 35.47 8.55
C ALA A 429 -9.57 36.66 8.78
N ALA A 430 -9.31 37.49 9.79
CA ALA A 430 -10.17 38.61 10.15
C ALA A 430 -10.02 39.83 9.21
N GLU A 431 -8.87 40.00 8.54
CA GLU A 431 -8.56 41.25 7.82
C GLU A 431 -8.86 41.16 6.30
N ASN A 432 -8.93 39.95 5.72
CA ASN A 432 -9.01 39.77 4.27
C ASN A 432 -10.38 39.35 3.70
N SER A 433 -11.40 39.19 4.56
CA SER A 433 -12.76 38.81 4.13
C SER A 433 -13.50 39.92 3.35
N SER A 434 -13.04 41.17 3.41
CA SER A 434 -13.67 42.33 2.75
C SER A 434 -13.18 42.61 1.34
N LYS A 435 -12.15 41.91 0.84
CA LYS A 435 -11.57 42.16 -0.48
C LYS A 435 -11.31 40.86 -1.22
N LEU A 436 -12.32 40.29 -1.89
CA LEU A 436 -12.12 39.48 -3.11
C LEU A 436 -13.48 39.08 -3.74
N ALA A 437 -13.77 39.67 -4.90
CA ALA A 437 -14.79 39.19 -5.84
C ALA A 437 -14.29 37.94 -6.58
N PRO A 438 -15.19 37.06 -7.07
CA PRO A 438 -14.80 35.75 -7.59
C PRO A 438 -14.22 35.86 -9.02
N GLN A 439 -12.91 35.66 -9.18
CA GLN A 439 -12.32 35.32 -10.48
C GLN A 439 -12.43 33.82 -10.74
N ASN A 440 -12.67 33.44 -11.99
CA ASN A 440 -12.80 32.06 -12.46
C ASN A 440 -11.46 31.31 -12.41
N TRP A 441 -11.35 30.31 -11.52
CA TRP A 441 -10.20 29.40 -11.47
C TRP A 441 -10.44 28.16 -12.34
N SER A 442 -9.51 27.88 -13.26
CA SER A 442 -9.55 26.67 -14.08
C SER A 442 -9.05 25.43 -13.32
N ALA A 443 -9.66 24.28 -13.62
CA ALA A 443 -9.57 23.02 -12.88
C ALA A 443 -8.20 22.30 -12.90
N SER A 444 -7.13 22.91 -13.43
CA SER A 444 -5.79 22.28 -13.52
C SER A 444 -4.90 22.50 -12.30
N THR A 445 -5.29 23.37 -11.35
CA THR A 445 -4.47 23.77 -10.19
C THR A 445 -4.81 23.06 -8.88
N SER A 446 -5.81 22.17 -8.86
CA SER A 446 -6.19 21.45 -7.64
C SER A 446 -5.24 20.31 -7.28
N GLU A 447 -4.61 19.65 -8.26
CA GLU A 447 -3.80 18.44 -8.02
C GLU A 447 -2.40 18.74 -7.44
N GLN A 448 -1.77 19.87 -7.79
CA GLN A 448 -0.54 20.34 -7.11
C GLN A 448 -0.79 20.72 -5.64
N LYS A 449 -2.03 21.10 -5.29
CA LYS A 449 -2.39 21.42 -3.90
C LYS A 449 -2.43 20.18 -3.02
N TYR A 450 -2.85 19.00 -3.51
CA TYR A 450 -2.92 17.78 -2.66
C TYR A 450 -1.54 17.26 -2.25
N LEU A 451 -0.56 17.22 -3.15
CA LEU A 451 0.81 16.81 -2.82
C LEU A 451 1.49 17.80 -1.86
N CYS A 452 1.21 19.10 -1.99
CA CYS A 452 1.73 20.14 -1.10
C CYS A 452 1.05 20.12 0.28
N ILE A 453 -0.25 19.83 0.36
CA ILE A 453 -0.98 19.69 1.64
C ILE A 453 -0.47 18.47 2.41
N GLU A 454 -0.16 17.36 1.76
CA GLU A 454 0.36 16.15 2.43
C GLU A 454 1.78 16.31 2.99
N ILE A 455 2.67 17.00 2.26
CA ILE A 455 3.99 17.38 2.78
C ILE A 455 3.82 18.42 3.90
N SER A 456 2.90 19.38 3.75
CA SER A 456 2.62 20.42 4.76
C SER A 456 2.03 19.85 6.05
N VAL A 457 1.17 18.83 6.00
CA VAL A 457 0.61 18.20 7.21
C VAL A 457 1.66 17.37 7.94
N SER A 458 2.48 16.61 7.19
CA SER A 458 3.60 15.86 7.78
C SER A 458 4.65 16.80 8.40
N VAL A 459 4.91 17.93 7.75
CA VAL A 459 5.80 19.00 8.26
C VAL A 459 5.14 19.81 9.38
N GLN A 460 3.82 20.06 9.36
CA GLN A 460 3.10 20.77 10.43
C GLN A 460 3.02 19.93 11.71
N ILE A 461 2.77 18.62 11.60
CA ILE A 461 2.85 17.71 12.74
C ILE A 461 4.28 17.71 13.29
N LEU A 462 5.29 17.68 12.42
CA LEU A 462 6.70 17.75 12.83
C LEU A 462 7.05 19.11 13.48
N VAL A 463 6.57 20.22 12.93
CA VAL A 463 6.82 21.58 13.45
C VAL A 463 6.08 21.81 14.77
N GLN A 464 4.81 21.39 14.89
CA GLN A 464 4.05 21.44 16.15
C GLN A 464 4.69 20.57 17.23
N TYR A 465 5.25 19.41 16.86
CA TYR A 465 5.97 18.57 17.79
C TYR A 465 7.32 19.18 18.22
N ILE A 466 8.01 19.89 17.32
CA ILE A 466 9.26 20.61 17.62
C ILE A 466 9.00 21.87 18.47
N THR A 467 7.91 22.61 18.24
CA THR A 467 7.54 23.76 19.08
C THR A 467 7.05 23.35 20.45
N TYR A 468 6.31 22.24 20.57
CA TYR A 468 5.90 21.67 21.86
C TYR A 468 7.09 21.18 22.71
N TRP A 469 8.23 20.85 22.09
CA TRP A 469 9.45 20.43 22.79
C TRP A 469 10.40 21.58 23.14
N LYS A 470 10.16 22.79 22.59
CA LYS A 470 10.93 24.01 22.90
C LYS A 470 10.29 24.88 23.98
N SER A 471 8.99 24.69 24.25
CA SER A 471 8.31 25.15 25.47
C SER A 471 8.52 24.15 26.60
#